data_AF-A0A034WRF8-F1
#
_entry.id   AF-A0A034WRF8-F1
#
_cell.length_a   1.000
_cell.length_b   1.000
_cell.length_c   1.000
_cell.angle_alpha   90.00
_cell.angle_beta   90.00
_cell.angle_gamma   90.00
#
_symmetry.space_group_name_H-M   'P 1'
#
loop_
_entity.id
_entity.type
_entity.pdbx_description
1 polymer ?
#
loop_
_entity_poly.entity_id
_entity_poly.type
_entity_poly.pdbx_seq_one_letter_code
_entity_poly.pdbx_strand_id
1 'polypeptide(L)'
;MNKATLGVLAVALYLYSYLAEAQGSDKEYQKWKAQEDANQKKHFEKLQRRDQDKANAALLRNLQSALYRNGLSDARKHSLNSAITSLKIAARVKDVYFKKAAYNDALDTFISVLSP
;
A
#
# COMPACT_ATOMS: atom_id res chain seq x y z
N MET A 1 15.83 63.40 12.60
CA MET A 1 15.45 62.03 12.99
C MET A 1 15.80 61.83 14.46
N ASN A 2 14.82 61.49 15.30
CA ASN A 2 15.01 61.38 16.74
C ASN A 2 15.53 59.97 17.10
N LYS A 3 16.40 59.84 18.11
CA LYS A 3 17.01 58.56 18.51
C LYS A 3 15.96 57.50 18.89
N ALA A 4 14.83 57.95 19.44
CA ALA A 4 13.68 57.10 19.75
C ALA A 4 13.09 56.40 18.51
N THR A 5 13.03 57.09 17.36
CA THR A 5 12.46 56.55 16.12
C THR A 5 13.37 55.48 15.51
N LEU A 6 14.69 55.63 15.63
CA LEU A 6 15.67 54.63 15.20
C LEU A 6 15.63 53.37 16.10
N GLY A 7 15.46 53.55 17.41
CA GLY A 7 15.32 52.42 18.34
C GLY A 7 14.08 51.57 18.08
N VAL A 8 12.93 52.21 17.81
CA VAL A 8 11.67 51.49 17.50
C VAL A 8 11.77 50.71 16.18
N LEU A 9 12.40 51.28 15.15
CA LEU A 9 12.61 50.60 13.87
C LEU A 9 13.53 49.39 14.00
N ALA A 10 14.59 49.48 14.81
CA ALA A 10 15.50 48.36 15.03
C ALA A 10 14.82 47.18 15.74
N VAL A 11 13.97 47.45 16.74
CA VAL A 11 13.19 46.43 17.45
C VAL A 11 12.16 45.78 16.52
N ALA A 12 11.48 46.58 15.69
CA ALA A 12 10.52 46.06 14.72
C ALA A 12 11.18 45.14 13.67
N LEU A 13 12.36 45.49 13.17
CA LEU A 13 13.12 44.65 12.23
C LEU A 13 13.57 43.34 12.88
N TYR A 14 14.06 43.39 14.12
CA TYR A 14 14.47 42.19 14.86
C TYR A 14 13.33 41.21 15.10
N LEU A 15 12.15 41.71 15.50
CA LEU A 15 10.96 40.89 15.68
C LEU A 15 10.47 40.30 14.35
N TYR A 16 10.55 41.06 13.26
CA TYR A 16 10.18 40.57 11.94
C TYR A 16 11.12 39.46 11.45
N SER A 17 12.44 39.59 11.64
CA SER A 17 13.38 38.54 11.29
C SER A 17 13.16 37.26 12.11
N TYR A 18 12.89 37.38 13.40
CA TYR A 18 12.64 36.23 14.27
C TYR A 18 11.36 35.49 13.88
N LEU A 19 10.28 36.23 13.57
CA LEU A 19 9.03 35.64 13.09
C LEU A 19 9.19 34.99 11.70
N ALA A 20 9.96 35.59 10.80
CA ALA A 20 10.24 35.04 9.48
C ALA A 20 11.06 33.73 9.57
N GLU A 21 12.04 33.68 10.47
CA GLU A 21 12.88 32.50 10.72
C GLU A 21 12.08 31.36 11.37
N ALA A 22 11.23 31.67 12.35
CA ALA A 22 10.31 30.71 12.94
C ALA A 22 9.32 30.15 11.91
N GLN A 23 8.74 30.99 11.04
CA GLN A 23 7.88 30.54 9.94
C GLN A 23 8.63 29.73 8.87
N GLY A 24 9.90 30.04 8.63
CA GLY A 24 10.79 29.24 7.78
C GLY A 24 10.98 27.83 8.32
N SER A 25 11.29 27.72 9.62
CA SER A 25 11.50 26.44 10.30
C SER A 25 10.24 25.55 10.33
N ASP A 26 9.05 26.14 10.54
CA ASP A 26 7.80 25.37 10.53
C ASP A 26 7.49 24.84 9.11
N LYS A 27 7.67 25.66 8.06
CA LYS A 27 7.49 25.22 6.68
C LYS A 27 8.46 24.11 6.27
N GLU A 28 9.73 24.20 6.68
CA GLU A 28 10.71 23.15 6.41
C GLU A 28 10.39 21.86 7.16
N TYR A 29 9.98 21.96 8.42
CA TYR A 29 9.51 20.82 9.21
C TYR A 29 8.29 20.15 8.57
N GLN A 30 7.27 20.90 8.15
CA GLN A 30 6.09 20.32 7.49
C GLN A 30 6.45 19.60 6.18
N LYS A 31 7.37 20.17 5.39
CA LYS A 31 7.86 19.51 4.16
C LYS A 31 8.59 18.21 4.47
N TRP A 32 9.52 18.22 5.43
CA TRP A 32 10.24 17.04 5.87
C TRP A 32 9.28 15.96 6.38
N LYS A 33 8.32 16.33 7.24
CA LYS A 33 7.31 15.43 7.78
C LYS A 33 6.45 14.80 6.68
N ALA A 34 5.96 15.60 5.73
CA ALA A 34 5.16 15.09 4.61
C ALA A 34 5.96 14.12 3.72
N GLN A 35 7.26 14.38 3.53
CA GLN A 35 8.13 13.48 2.79
C GLN A 35 8.34 12.16 3.54
N GLU A 36 8.56 12.22 4.85
CA GLU A 36 8.73 11.06 5.70
C GLU A 36 7.46 10.19 5.74
N ASP A 37 6.29 10.82 5.94
CA ASP A 37 4.99 10.15 5.89
C ASP A 37 4.76 9.47 4.52
N ALA A 38 5.13 10.13 3.42
CA ALA A 38 5.03 9.57 2.08
C ALA A 38 5.98 8.37 1.87
N ASN A 39 7.20 8.43 2.43
CA ASN A 39 8.16 7.34 2.37
C ASN A 39 7.68 6.12 3.16
N GLN A 40 7.17 6.34 4.38
CA GLN A 40 6.59 5.30 5.21
C GLN A 40 5.38 4.65 4.55
N LYS A 41 4.47 5.45 3.98
CA LYS A 41 3.32 4.93 3.23
C LYS A 41 3.76 4.04 2.07
N LYS A 42 4.71 4.49 1.24
CA LYS A 42 5.25 3.70 0.13
C LYS A 42 5.89 2.40 0.61
N HIS A 43 6.60 2.44 1.75
CA HIS A 43 7.20 1.25 2.34
C HIS A 43 6.14 0.24 2.76
N PHE A 44 5.10 0.70 3.45
CA PHE A 44 4.00 -0.14 3.91
C PHE A 44 3.21 -0.75 2.74
N GLU A 45 2.89 0.05 1.71
CA GLU A 45 2.25 -0.45 0.48
C GLU A 45 3.10 -1.50 -0.23
N LYS A 46 4.44 -1.38 -0.20
CA LYS A 46 5.35 -2.38 -0.75
C LYS A 46 5.33 -3.68 0.06
N LEU A 47 5.27 -3.59 1.39
CA LEU A 47 5.14 -4.75 2.27
C LEU A 47 3.81 -5.48 2.03
N GLN A 48 2.70 -4.76 2.07
CA GLN A 48 1.36 -5.33 1.80
C GLN A 48 1.29 -6.06 0.46
N ARG A 49 1.86 -5.48 -0.61
CA ARG A 49 1.93 -6.14 -1.92
C ARG A 49 2.70 -7.46 -1.85
N ARG A 50 3.88 -7.45 -1.21
CA ARG A 50 4.73 -8.64 -1.08
C ARG A 50 4.05 -9.75 -0.27
N ASP A 51 3.38 -9.39 0.81
CA ASP A 51 2.68 -10.37 1.65
C ASP A 51 1.48 -10.95 0.91
N GLN A 52 0.73 -10.13 0.17
CA GLN A 52 -0.36 -10.61 -0.68
C GLN A 52 0.16 -11.49 -1.83
N ASP A 53 1.31 -11.17 -2.45
CA ASP A 53 1.93 -12.01 -3.46
C ASP A 53 2.33 -13.38 -2.92
N LYS A 54 2.86 -13.43 -1.69
CA LYS A 54 3.17 -14.71 -1.00
C LYS A 54 1.90 -15.51 -0.74
N ALA A 55 0.83 -14.87 -0.25
CA ALA A 55 -0.44 -15.54 0.00
C ALA A 55 -1.05 -16.11 -1.29
N ASN A 56 -1.04 -15.33 -2.38
CA ASN A 56 -1.53 -15.76 -3.69
C ASN A 56 -0.69 -16.93 -4.24
N ALA A 57 0.64 -16.89 -4.08
CA ALA A 57 1.53 -17.97 -4.51
C ALA A 57 1.30 -19.27 -3.72
N ALA A 58 1.04 -19.19 -2.42
CA ALA A 58 0.71 -20.34 -1.60
C ALA A 58 -0.62 -20.98 -2.03
N LEU A 59 -1.66 -20.17 -2.20
CA LEU A 59 -2.97 -20.64 -2.65
C LEU A 59 -2.92 -21.23 -4.07
N LEU A 60 -2.14 -20.61 -4.96
CA LEU A 60 -1.93 -21.13 -6.31
C LEU A 60 -1.39 -22.56 -6.30
N ARG A 61 -0.41 -22.86 -5.45
CA ARG A 61 0.14 -24.23 -5.30
C ARG A 61 -0.93 -25.20 -4.81
N ASN A 62 -1.73 -24.80 -3.82
CA ASN A 62 -2.81 -25.63 -3.29
C ASN A 62 -3.90 -25.93 -4.34
N LEU A 63 -4.30 -24.94 -5.13
CA LEU A 63 -5.24 -25.10 -6.24
C LEU A 63 -4.68 -26.04 -7.32
N GLN A 64 -3.40 -25.87 -7.68
CA GLN A 64 -2.72 -26.75 -8.63
C GLN A 64 -2.68 -28.20 -8.13
N SER A 65 -2.40 -28.42 -6.85
CA SER A 65 -2.48 -29.76 -6.24
C SER A 65 -3.90 -30.30 -6.23
N ALA A 66 -4.92 -29.47 -5.98
CA ALA A 66 -6.31 -29.91 -6.00
C ALA A 66 -6.75 -30.36 -7.39
N LEU A 67 -6.31 -29.70 -8.47
CA LEU A 67 -6.65 -30.10 -9.85
C LEU A 67 -6.33 -31.57 -10.17
N TYR A 68 -5.29 -32.14 -9.54
CA TYR A 68 -4.87 -33.52 -9.75
C TYR A 68 -5.58 -34.53 -8.84
N ARG A 69 -6.55 -34.10 -8.02
CA ARG A 69 -7.36 -35.04 -7.22
C ARG A 69 -8.26 -35.88 -8.12
N ASN A 70 -8.23 -37.19 -7.91
CA ASN A 70 -9.15 -38.12 -8.57
C ASN A 70 -10.59 -37.84 -8.15
N GLY A 71 -11.54 -38.05 -9.06
CA GLY A 71 -12.97 -37.87 -8.81
C GLY A 71 -13.50 -36.44 -8.96
N LEU A 72 -12.67 -35.49 -9.40
CA LEU A 72 -13.12 -34.14 -9.76
C LEU A 72 -13.96 -34.14 -11.04
N SER A 73 -15.17 -33.57 -10.95
CA SER A 73 -16.00 -33.28 -12.12
C SER A 73 -15.36 -32.21 -13.01
N ASP A 74 -15.70 -32.19 -14.29
CA ASP A 74 -15.16 -31.20 -15.23
C ASP A 74 -15.56 -29.77 -14.86
N ALA A 75 -16.76 -29.58 -14.29
CA ALA A 75 -17.18 -28.30 -13.74
C ALA A 75 -16.24 -27.83 -12.61
N ARG A 76 -15.92 -28.70 -11.64
CA ARG A 76 -14.99 -28.36 -10.54
C ARG A 76 -13.58 -28.08 -11.06
N LYS A 77 -13.08 -28.85 -12.05
CA LYS A 77 -11.80 -28.57 -12.72
C LYS A 77 -11.80 -27.21 -13.42
N HIS A 78 -12.89 -26.86 -14.09
CA HIS A 78 -13.03 -25.56 -14.75
C HIS A 78 -12.97 -24.42 -13.74
N SER A 79 -13.70 -24.51 -12.62
CA SER A 79 -13.65 -23.51 -11.54
C SER A 79 -12.24 -23.35 -10.97
N LEU A 80 -11.53 -24.46 -10.69
CA LEU A 80 -10.14 -24.42 -10.23
C LEU A 80 -9.20 -23.73 -11.25
N ASN A 81 -9.33 -24.04 -12.54
CA ASN A 81 -8.54 -23.42 -13.60
C ASN A 81 -8.82 -21.92 -13.73
N SER A 82 -10.08 -21.50 -13.55
CA SER A 82 -10.46 -20.08 -13.52
C SER A 82 -9.79 -19.36 -12.35
N ALA A 83 -9.89 -19.91 -11.13
CA ALA A 83 -9.24 -19.37 -9.93
C ALA A 83 -7.71 -19.27 -10.09
N ILE A 84 -7.07 -20.31 -10.64
CA ILE A 84 -5.63 -20.30 -10.96
C ILE A 84 -5.27 -19.17 -11.92
N THR A 85 -6.10 -18.95 -12.94
CA THR A 85 -5.88 -17.89 -13.93
C THR A 85 -6.00 -16.52 -13.29
N SER A 86 -7.01 -16.29 -12.46
CA SER A 86 -7.18 -15.05 -11.69
C SER A 86 -5.98 -14.74 -10.80
N LEU A 87 -5.45 -15.74 -10.08
CA LEU A 87 -4.24 -15.57 -9.25
C LEU A 87 -2.98 -15.24 -10.08
N LYS A 88 -2.83 -15.85 -11.27
CA LYS A 88 -1.72 -15.55 -12.18
C LYS A 88 -1.81 -14.12 -12.73
N ILE A 89 -3.01 -13.62 -13.01
CA ILE A 89 -3.22 -12.22 -13.41
C ILE A 89 -2.91 -11.30 -12.22
N ALA A 90 -3.42 -11.62 -11.03
CA ALA A 90 -3.15 -10.86 -9.82
C ALA A 90 -1.65 -10.70 -9.52
N ALA A 91 -0.84 -11.73 -9.79
CA ALA A 91 0.61 -11.66 -9.62
C ALA A 91 1.29 -10.59 -10.51
N ARG A 92 0.69 -10.23 -11.65
CA ARG A 92 1.25 -9.26 -12.61
C ARG A 92 0.86 -7.81 -12.34
N VAL A 93 -0.20 -7.57 -11.57
CA VAL A 93 -0.67 -6.21 -11.26
C VAL A 93 -0.01 -5.67 -9.99
N LYS A 94 0.04 -4.34 -9.84
CA LYS A 94 0.55 -3.68 -8.63
C LYS A 94 -0.55 -3.37 -7.61
N ASP A 95 -1.82 -3.51 -7.97
CA ASP A 95 -2.95 -3.18 -7.10
C ASP A 95 -3.15 -4.25 -6.00
N VAL A 96 -3.01 -3.84 -4.74
CA VAL A 96 -3.21 -4.72 -3.56
C VAL A 96 -4.66 -5.17 -3.44
N TYR A 97 -5.61 -4.28 -3.72
CA TYR A 97 -7.04 -4.59 -3.59
C TYR A 97 -7.45 -5.65 -4.60
N PHE A 98 -7.01 -5.49 -5.85
CA PHE A 98 -7.21 -6.52 -6.88
C PHE A 98 -6.58 -7.86 -6.47
N LYS A 99 -5.34 -7.85 -5.96
CA LYS A 99 -4.67 -9.08 -5.51
C LYS A 99 -5.44 -9.78 -4.38
N LYS A 100 -5.99 -9.01 -3.44
CA LYS A 100 -6.78 -9.52 -2.31
C LYS A 100 -8.15 -10.05 -2.75
N ALA A 101 -8.82 -9.36 -3.68
CA ALA A 101 -10.08 -9.85 -4.25
C ALA A 101 -9.87 -11.18 -4.97
N ALA A 102 -8.84 -11.27 -5.83
CA ALA A 102 -8.49 -12.50 -6.53
C ALA A 102 -8.13 -13.65 -5.57
N TYR A 103 -7.51 -13.33 -4.42
CA TYR A 103 -7.25 -14.32 -3.36
C TYR A 103 -8.53 -14.86 -2.76
N ASN A 104 -9.45 -13.98 -2.36
CA ASN A 104 -10.71 -14.37 -1.72
C ASN A 104 -11.56 -15.24 -2.66
N ASP A 105 -11.75 -14.82 -3.92
CA ASP A 105 -12.51 -15.59 -4.90
C ASP A 105 -11.89 -16.98 -5.15
N ALA A 106 -10.56 -17.03 -5.20
CA ALA A 106 -9.82 -18.28 -5.38
C ALA A 106 -9.89 -19.19 -4.14
N LEU A 107 -9.91 -18.60 -2.94
CA LEU A 107 -10.05 -19.33 -1.68
C LEU A 107 -11.46 -19.92 -1.56
N ASP A 108 -12.49 -19.16 -1.89
CA ASP A 108 -13.88 -19.64 -1.91
C ASP A 108 -14.06 -20.80 -2.90
N THR A 109 -13.44 -20.68 -4.08
CA THR A 109 -13.41 -21.77 -5.06
C THR A 109 -12.71 -23.01 -4.51
N PHE A 110 -11.57 -22.84 -3.85
CA PHE A 110 -10.81 -23.94 -3.26
C PHE A 110 -11.63 -24.65 -2.17
N ILE A 111 -12.27 -23.89 -1.27
CA ILE A 111 -13.14 -24.41 -0.20
C ILE A 111 -14.34 -25.15 -0.79
N SER A 112 -15.00 -24.58 -1.81
CA SER A 112 -16.15 -25.19 -2.49
C SER A 112 -15.79 -26.53 -3.14
N VAL A 113 -14.57 -26.66 -3.66
CA VAL A 113 -14.10 -27.92 -4.24
C VAL A 113 -13.72 -28.96 -3.18
N LEU A 114 -13.19 -28.52 -2.03
CA LEU A 114 -12.82 -29.40 -0.92
C LEU A 114 -14.00 -29.83 -0.06
N SER A 115 -15.09 -29.07 -0.08
CA SER A 115 -16.33 -29.38 0.62
C SER A 115 -17.16 -30.34 -0.25
N PRO A 116 -17.47 -31.56 0.23
CA PRO A 116 -18.22 -32.57 -0.52
C PRO A 116 -19.52 -32.05 -1.11
#